data_AF-A0A938ESK8-F1
#
_entry.id   AF-A0A938ESK8-F1
#
_cell.length_a   1.000
_cell.length_b   1.000
_cell.length_c   1.000
_cell.angle_alpha   90.00
_cell.angle_beta   90.00
_cell.angle_gamma   90.00
#
_symmetry.space_group_name_H-M   'P 1'
#
loop_
_entity.id
_entity.type
_entity.pdbx_description
1 polymer ?
#
loop_
_entity_poly.entity_id
_entity_poly.type
_entity_poly.pdbx_seq_one_letter_code
_entity_poly.pdbx_strand_id
1 'polypeptide(L)'
;MRADDRGDGWQLAAPEPWDERRHMQAILDPGDAAVLAGFDVPLGVPVAWAHLAGVRSFRDLLGLIADDAWPHLLDPAPTPADIGPRRPFYPRAPGGSRRQHLVDALGLQSADDLFRACDRPVPDVMGAAAPVFWLVGPQQVGKAAITAWREVVVQAAARGHVRLWPFDGDLLDLFSPGRSAICECYPRAAYEWPLGFPRTGWSKRRQADRRARARDALAWIAASGLSVRLHPDARAALDDGFGPLPSGEDPFDATMGALQLIAVVEGLVPAGPAAHLPGTQLMVEGWILGRPAGSVSWAGARS
;
A
#
# COMPACT_ATOMS: atom_id res chain seq x y z
N MET A 1 -4.19 -2.27 12.50
CA MET A 1 -3.28 -3.21 13.18
C MET A 1 -2.16 -2.41 13.83
N ARG A 2 -1.74 -2.74 15.05
CA ARG A 2 -0.64 -2.05 15.75
C ARG A 2 0.43 -3.05 16.18
N ALA A 3 1.69 -2.67 15.99
CA ALA A 3 2.85 -3.35 16.55
C ALA A 3 3.72 -2.32 17.26
N ASP A 4 4.24 -2.68 18.44
CA ASP A 4 5.12 -1.82 19.23
C ASP A 4 6.46 -2.51 19.41
N ASP A 5 7.57 -1.88 19.02
CA ASP A 5 8.90 -2.34 19.40
C ASP A 5 9.14 -2.04 20.89
N ARG A 6 9.52 -3.07 21.65
CA ARG A 6 9.83 -2.98 23.08
C ARG A 6 11.33 -3.00 23.38
N GLY A 7 12.17 -3.03 22.35
CA GLY A 7 13.63 -3.13 22.45
C GLY A 7 14.18 -4.55 22.59
N ASP A 8 13.33 -5.52 22.96
CA ASP A 8 13.59 -6.96 22.98
C ASP A 8 12.66 -7.71 21.99
N GLY A 9 12.05 -6.99 21.06
CA GLY A 9 11.16 -7.49 20.03
C GLY A 9 9.82 -6.78 19.95
N TRP A 10 9.11 -7.06 18.86
CA TRP A 10 7.81 -6.50 18.53
C TRP A 10 6.71 -7.14 19.35
N GLN A 11 5.82 -6.32 19.89
CA GLN A 11 4.55 -6.76 20.44
C GLN A 11 3.43 -6.46 19.45
N LEU A 12 2.79 -7.50 18.94
CA LEU A 12 1.71 -7.39 17.96
C LEU A 12 0.34 -7.44 18.66
N ALA A 13 -0.41 -6.34 18.62
CA ALA A 13 -1.74 -6.23 19.23
C ALA A 13 -2.82 -6.94 18.39
N ALA A 14 -4.02 -7.13 18.94
CA ALA A 14 -5.15 -7.58 18.11
C ALA A 14 -5.51 -6.49 17.08
N PRO A 15 -5.99 -6.87 15.88
CA PRO A 15 -6.49 -5.88 14.94
C PRO A 15 -7.76 -5.23 15.48
N GLU A 16 -7.81 -3.91 15.41
CA GLU A 16 -8.95 -3.09 15.80
C GLU A 16 -9.52 -2.40 14.54
N PRO A 17 -10.83 -2.11 14.51
CA PRO A 17 -11.41 -1.25 13.48
C PRO A 17 -10.71 0.11 13.42
N TRP A 18 -10.66 0.69 12.22
CA TRP A 18 -10.12 2.03 12.05
C TRP A 18 -10.97 3.06 12.79
N ASP A 19 -10.34 3.75 13.74
CA ASP A 19 -10.86 4.95 14.39
C ASP A 19 -10.08 6.16 13.86
N GLU A 20 -10.72 6.98 13.04
CA GLU A 20 -10.08 8.11 12.35
C GLU A 20 -9.36 9.02 13.34
N ARG A 21 -10.02 9.43 14.43
CA ARG A 21 -9.46 10.38 15.39
C ARG A 21 -8.21 9.83 16.06
N ARG A 22 -8.30 8.62 16.61
CA ARG A 22 -7.22 7.98 17.37
C ARG A 22 -6.03 7.65 16.49
N HIS A 23 -6.27 7.05 15.32
CA HIS A 23 -5.19 6.63 14.45
C HIS A 23 -4.53 7.82 13.75
N MET A 24 -5.31 8.83 13.32
CA MET A 24 -4.72 10.06 12.79
C MET A 24 -3.97 10.82 13.87
N GLN A 25 -4.45 10.86 15.12
CA GLN A 25 -3.69 11.46 16.20
C GLN A 25 -2.34 10.76 16.41
N ALA A 26 -2.30 9.42 16.41
CA ALA A 26 -1.05 8.68 16.56
C ALA A 26 -0.02 8.98 15.44
N ILE A 27 -0.51 9.28 14.22
CA ILE A 27 0.35 9.61 13.08
C ILE A 27 0.76 11.08 13.10
N LEU A 28 -0.18 11.99 13.35
CA LEU A 28 0.02 13.44 13.26
C LEU A 28 0.66 14.03 14.52
N ASP A 29 0.61 13.32 15.64
CA ASP A 29 1.18 13.72 16.92
C ASP A 29 1.76 12.49 17.64
N PRO A 30 2.92 11.99 17.19
CA PRO A 30 3.51 10.75 17.72
C PRO A 30 4.10 10.91 19.13
N GLY A 31 4.10 12.12 19.71
CA GLY A 31 4.80 12.40 20.97
C GLY A 31 6.29 12.07 20.84
N ASP A 32 6.83 11.24 21.73
CA ASP A 32 8.23 10.78 21.67
C ASP A 32 8.42 9.49 20.85
N ALA A 33 7.36 8.93 20.27
CA ALA A 33 7.45 7.71 19.48
C ALA A 33 8.01 7.98 18.07
N ALA A 34 8.62 6.95 17.48
CA ALA A 34 8.85 6.87 16.05
C ALA A 34 7.70 6.04 15.44
N VAL A 35 6.98 6.60 14.46
CA VAL A 35 5.78 5.94 13.92
C VAL A 35 5.95 5.64 12.44
N LEU A 36 5.77 4.38 12.04
CA LEU A 36 5.61 3.98 10.64
C LEU A 36 4.17 3.54 10.41
N ALA A 37 3.48 4.20 9.48
CA ALA A 37 2.09 3.93 9.14
C ALA A 37 1.96 3.45 7.69
N GLY A 38 1.58 2.18 7.53
CA GLY A 38 1.29 1.57 6.23
C GLY A 38 -0.18 1.67 5.87
N PHE A 39 -0.49 2.16 4.67
CA PHE A 39 -1.86 2.21 4.15
C PHE A 39 -2.01 1.35 2.89
N ASP A 40 -3.10 0.58 2.80
CA ASP A 40 -3.46 -0.22 1.62
C ASP A 40 -4.13 0.66 0.54
N VAL A 41 -3.40 1.69 0.10
CA VAL A 41 -3.80 2.61 -0.96
C VAL A 41 -2.59 3.02 -1.79
N PRO A 42 -2.76 3.22 -3.11
CA PRO A 42 -1.71 3.80 -3.94
C PRO A 42 -1.23 5.15 -3.40
N LEU A 43 0.08 5.30 -3.22
CA LEU A 43 0.75 6.58 -3.02
C LEU A 43 1.63 6.86 -4.24
N GLY A 44 1.29 7.90 -5.00
CA GLY A 44 1.91 8.19 -6.29
C GLY A 44 0.98 7.96 -7.48
N VAL A 45 1.46 8.31 -8.66
CA VAL A 45 0.71 8.29 -9.93
C VAL A 45 1.59 7.78 -11.07
N PRO A 46 1.03 7.24 -12.16
CA PRO A 46 1.82 6.81 -13.32
C PRO A 46 2.64 7.97 -13.91
N VAL A 47 3.91 7.72 -14.25
CA VAL A 47 4.82 8.75 -14.77
C VAL A 47 4.32 9.38 -16.07
N ALA A 48 3.69 8.59 -16.95
CA ALA A 48 3.16 9.07 -18.22
C ALA A 48 2.06 10.13 -18.02
N TRP A 49 1.16 9.90 -17.07
CA TRP A 49 0.16 10.91 -16.69
C TRP A 49 0.79 12.13 -16.04
N ALA A 50 1.77 11.93 -15.15
CA ALA A 50 2.42 13.04 -14.46
C ALA A 50 3.11 14.00 -15.45
N HIS A 51 3.79 13.47 -16.46
CA HIS A 51 4.37 14.27 -17.54
C HIS A 51 3.31 15.07 -18.30
N LEU A 52 2.19 14.43 -18.66
CA LEU A 52 1.07 15.09 -19.34
C LEU A 52 0.45 16.21 -18.50
N ALA A 53 0.28 15.97 -17.19
CA ALA A 53 -0.33 16.92 -16.27
C ALA A 53 0.65 18.02 -15.79
N GLY A 54 1.95 17.88 -16.06
CA GLY A 54 2.99 18.78 -15.57
C GLY A 54 3.30 18.60 -14.07
N VAL A 55 3.04 17.42 -13.52
CA VAL A 55 3.32 17.05 -12.12
C VAL A 55 4.75 16.51 -12.02
N ARG A 56 5.57 17.12 -11.16
CA ARG A 56 7.00 16.75 -11.02
C ARG A 56 7.27 15.75 -9.91
N SER A 57 6.39 15.70 -8.90
CA SER A 57 6.47 14.76 -7.78
C SER A 57 5.07 14.52 -7.20
N PHE A 58 4.89 13.43 -6.47
CA PHE A 58 3.64 13.19 -5.74
C PHE A 58 3.42 14.24 -4.64
N ARG A 59 4.48 14.79 -4.04
CA ARG A 59 4.36 15.91 -3.10
C ARG A 59 3.81 17.17 -3.75
N ASP A 60 4.26 17.48 -4.97
CA ASP A 60 3.74 18.60 -5.76
C ASP A 60 2.23 18.39 -6.01
N LEU A 61 1.82 17.17 -6.35
CA LEU A 61 0.41 16.83 -6.54
C LEU A 61 -0.42 17.02 -5.25
N LEU A 62 0.10 16.60 -4.10
CA LEU A 62 -0.57 16.80 -2.82
C LEU A 62 -0.74 18.29 -2.50
N GLY A 63 0.24 19.14 -2.84
CA GLY A 63 0.10 20.60 -2.76
C GLY A 63 -1.03 21.12 -3.65
N LEU A 64 -1.10 20.67 -4.90
CA LEU A 64 -2.20 21.03 -5.82
C LEU A 64 -3.59 20.61 -5.30
N ILE A 65 -3.68 19.46 -4.61
CA ILE A 65 -4.91 19.01 -3.96
C ILE A 65 -5.24 19.90 -2.76
N ALA A 66 -4.25 20.21 -1.92
CA ALA A 66 -4.43 21.03 -0.73
C ALA A 66 -4.91 22.45 -1.05
N ASP A 67 -4.37 23.03 -2.12
CA ASP A 67 -4.70 24.38 -2.59
C ASP A 67 -5.99 24.42 -3.43
N ASP A 68 -6.65 23.27 -3.64
CA ASP A 68 -7.79 23.10 -4.55
C ASP A 68 -7.52 23.66 -5.96
N ALA A 69 -6.26 23.61 -6.41
CA ALA A 69 -5.83 24.22 -7.66
C ALA A 69 -6.51 23.56 -8.87
N TRP A 70 -6.80 22.25 -8.77
CA TRP A 70 -7.53 21.45 -9.75
C TRP A 70 -8.78 20.82 -9.10
N PRO A 71 -9.92 21.53 -9.09
CA PRO A 71 -11.12 21.12 -8.32
C PRO A 71 -11.67 19.75 -8.68
N HIS A 72 -11.40 19.29 -9.90
CA HIS A 72 -11.89 18.01 -10.41
C HIS A 72 -10.88 16.88 -10.41
N LEU A 73 -9.68 17.11 -9.86
CA LEU A 73 -8.61 16.11 -9.87
C LEU A 73 -9.06 14.81 -9.20
N LEU A 74 -9.83 14.90 -8.12
CA LEU A 74 -10.32 13.76 -7.36
C LEU A 74 -11.76 13.35 -7.74
N ASP A 75 -12.37 14.03 -8.71
CA ASP A 75 -13.73 13.74 -9.15
C ASP A 75 -13.71 12.69 -10.26
N PRO A 76 -14.44 11.56 -10.12
CA PRO A 76 -14.58 10.61 -11.21
C PRO A 76 -15.27 11.23 -12.43
N ALA A 77 -14.66 11.05 -13.60
CA ALA A 77 -15.19 11.47 -14.90
C ALA A 77 -16.50 10.71 -15.20
N PRO A 78 -17.61 11.43 -15.49
CA PRO A 78 -18.88 10.80 -15.87
C PRO A 78 -18.79 10.06 -17.21
N THR A 79 -18.15 10.67 -18.21
CA THR A 79 -18.04 10.13 -19.57
C THR A 79 -16.59 10.13 -20.05
N PRO A 80 -16.25 9.39 -21.12
CA PRO A 80 -14.92 9.44 -21.73
C PRO A 80 -14.47 10.86 -22.13
N ALA A 81 -15.40 11.71 -22.56
CA ALA A 81 -15.10 13.08 -22.97
C ALA A 81 -14.75 14.02 -21.80
N ASP A 82 -15.07 13.62 -20.57
CA ASP A 82 -14.73 14.37 -19.36
C ASP A 82 -13.34 14.00 -18.82
N ILE A 83 -12.70 12.96 -19.34
CA ILE A 83 -11.38 12.53 -18.90
C ILE A 83 -10.36 13.56 -19.39
N GLY A 84 -9.46 13.96 -18.49
CA GLY A 84 -8.35 14.82 -18.86
C GLY A 84 -7.26 14.84 -17.78
N PRO A 85 -6.16 15.57 -18.03
CA PRO A 85 -5.02 15.62 -17.10
C PRO A 85 -5.41 16.10 -15.70
N ARG A 86 -6.47 16.91 -15.57
CA ARG A 86 -6.98 17.46 -14.30
C ARG A 86 -8.28 16.79 -13.82
N ARG A 87 -8.70 15.69 -14.45
CA ARG A 87 -9.82 14.82 -14.05
C ARG A 87 -9.57 13.39 -14.55
N PRO A 88 -8.55 12.69 -14.01
CA PRO A 88 -8.09 11.42 -14.58
C PRO A 88 -8.86 10.19 -14.09
N PHE A 89 -9.55 10.26 -12.95
CA PHE A 89 -10.23 9.08 -12.40
C PHE A 89 -11.47 8.73 -13.20
N TYR A 90 -11.64 7.46 -13.57
CA TYR A 90 -12.75 7.00 -14.40
C TYR A 90 -13.05 5.51 -14.16
N PRO A 91 -14.33 5.07 -14.24
CA PRO A 91 -15.54 5.86 -14.43
C PRO A 91 -16.22 6.27 -13.11
N ARG A 92 -17.10 7.28 -13.18
CA ARG A 92 -18.00 7.63 -12.06
C ARG A 92 -18.98 6.52 -11.68
N ALA A 93 -19.51 5.81 -12.68
CA ALA A 93 -20.46 4.72 -12.49
C ALA A 93 -20.05 3.51 -13.33
N PRO A 94 -20.34 2.28 -12.87
CA PRO A 94 -20.12 1.09 -13.68
C PRO A 94 -21.06 1.06 -14.90
N GLY A 95 -20.64 0.38 -15.96
CA GLY A 95 -21.41 0.21 -17.20
C GLY A 95 -20.77 0.93 -18.40
N GLY A 96 -20.67 0.24 -19.54
CA GLY A 96 -20.16 0.78 -20.82
C GLY A 96 -18.69 1.26 -20.83
N SER A 97 -18.04 1.32 -19.68
CA SER A 97 -16.72 1.91 -19.49
C SER A 97 -15.61 0.93 -19.86
N ARG A 98 -14.57 1.43 -20.51
CA ARG A 98 -13.40 0.64 -20.92
C ARG A 98 -12.13 1.36 -20.48
N ARG A 99 -11.10 0.62 -20.08
CA ARG A 99 -9.78 1.19 -19.79
C ARG A 99 -9.19 1.94 -20.98
N GLN A 100 -9.51 1.50 -22.20
CA GLN A 100 -9.11 2.19 -23.43
C GLN A 100 -9.58 3.66 -23.47
N HIS A 101 -10.72 4.00 -22.84
CA HIS A 101 -11.18 5.38 -22.76
C HIS A 101 -10.17 6.30 -22.02
N LEU A 102 -9.48 5.77 -21.00
CA LEU A 102 -8.41 6.52 -20.32
C LEU A 102 -7.20 6.71 -21.25
N VAL A 103 -6.80 5.66 -21.97
CA VAL A 103 -5.67 5.71 -22.91
C VAL A 103 -5.94 6.76 -24.00
N ASP A 104 -7.10 6.66 -24.64
CA ASP A 104 -7.49 7.55 -25.75
C ASP A 104 -7.62 9.01 -25.28
N ALA A 105 -8.34 9.25 -24.19
CA ALA A 105 -8.63 10.61 -23.73
C ALA A 105 -7.41 11.32 -23.13
N LEU A 106 -6.47 10.57 -22.54
CA LEU A 106 -5.20 11.11 -22.05
C LEU A 106 -4.10 11.14 -23.12
N GLY A 107 -4.35 10.62 -24.32
CA GLY A 107 -3.35 10.55 -25.40
C GLY A 107 -2.16 9.67 -25.06
N LEU A 108 -2.37 8.63 -24.24
CA LEU A 108 -1.32 7.68 -23.86
C LEU A 108 -1.01 6.73 -25.02
N GLN A 109 0.20 6.19 -25.05
CA GLN A 109 0.63 5.29 -26.13
C GLN A 109 0.05 3.89 -25.96
N SER A 110 -0.15 3.46 -24.72
CA SER A 110 -0.66 2.13 -24.42
C SER A 110 -1.39 2.06 -23.08
N ALA A 111 -2.06 0.93 -22.82
CA ALA A 111 -2.64 0.64 -21.51
C ALA A 111 -1.57 0.50 -20.40
N ASP A 112 -0.33 0.18 -20.74
CA ASP A 112 0.78 0.03 -19.78
C ASP A 112 1.22 1.38 -19.18
N ASP A 113 0.89 2.48 -19.84
CA ASP A 113 1.12 3.86 -19.37
C ASP A 113 0.18 4.24 -18.21
N LEU A 114 -0.87 3.45 -17.97
CA LEU A 114 -1.78 3.64 -16.84
C LEU A 114 -1.22 3.08 -15.52
N PHE A 115 -0.11 2.33 -15.57
CA PHE A 115 0.47 1.65 -14.43
C PHE A 115 1.72 2.39 -13.96
N ARG A 116 1.87 2.48 -12.64
CA ARG A 116 3.18 2.73 -12.05
C ARG A 116 4.08 1.51 -12.25
N ALA A 117 5.38 1.68 -12.15
CA ALA A 117 6.31 0.56 -12.21
C ALA A 117 6.00 -0.54 -11.16
N CYS A 118 5.60 -0.18 -9.94
CA CYS A 118 5.20 -1.15 -8.91
C CYS A 118 3.84 -1.81 -9.16
N ASP A 119 2.99 -1.26 -10.03
CA ASP A 119 1.67 -1.85 -10.32
C ASP A 119 1.75 -2.92 -11.42
N ARG A 120 2.88 -2.99 -12.14
CA ARG A 120 3.13 -3.97 -13.20
C ARG A 120 3.38 -5.36 -12.63
N PRO A 121 3.09 -6.43 -13.41
CA PRO A 121 3.38 -7.78 -12.96
C PRO A 121 4.89 -7.97 -12.79
N VAL A 122 5.27 -8.72 -11.76
CA VAL A 122 6.61 -9.25 -11.60
C VAL A 122 6.55 -10.70 -12.08
N PRO A 123 7.17 -11.06 -13.22
CA PRO A 123 7.08 -12.42 -13.77
C PRO A 123 7.36 -13.49 -12.71
N ASP A 124 6.50 -14.51 -12.68
CA ASP A 124 6.54 -15.66 -11.76
C ASP A 124 6.38 -15.35 -10.26
N VAL A 125 6.50 -14.08 -9.85
CA VAL A 125 6.37 -13.63 -8.46
C VAL A 125 4.98 -13.07 -8.23
N MET A 126 4.56 -12.06 -8.99
CA MET A 126 3.38 -11.24 -8.68
C MET A 126 2.57 -10.79 -9.88
N GLY A 127 1.24 -10.83 -9.75
CA GLY A 127 0.35 -10.26 -10.75
C GLY A 127 0.39 -8.72 -10.79
N ALA A 128 -0.15 -8.14 -11.86
CA ALA A 128 -0.40 -6.71 -11.92
C ALA A 128 -1.43 -6.29 -10.85
N ALA A 129 -1.25 -5.10 -10.28
CA ALA A 129 -2.29 -4.40 -9.52
C ALA A 129 -3.29 -3.73 -10.48
N ALA A 130 -4.28 -3.00 -9.98
CA ALA A 130 -5.14 -2.18 -10.82
C ALA A 130 -4.53 -0.78 -11.02
N PRO A 131 -4.67 -0.16 -12.20
CA PRO A 131 -4.33 1.24 -12.40
C PRO A 131 -5.07 2.16 -11.43
N VAL A 132 -4.38 3.13 -10.83
CA VAL A 132 -4.96 4.05 -9.83
C VAL A 132 -6.15 4.84 -10.38
N PHE A 133 -6.13 5.22 -11.66
CA PHE A 133 -7.20 6.00 -12.28
C PHE A 133 -8.42 5.16 -12.70
N TRP A 134 -8.37 3.83 -12.58
CA TRP A 134 -9.47 2.95 -12.98
C TRP A 134 -10.33 2.54 -11.77
N LEU A 135 -11.61 2.90 -11.78
CA LEU A 135 -12.49 2.84 -10.59
C LEU A 135 -13.47 1.67 -10.53
N VAL A 136 -13.40 0.71 -11.44
CA VAL A 136 -14.35 -0.41 -11.49
C VAL A 136 -13.67 -1.78 -11.52
N GLY A 137 -14.38 -2.77 -10.98
CA GLY A 137 -13.89 -4.13 -10.86
C GLY A 137 -13.36 -4.45 -9.45
N PRO A 138 -13.19 -5.75 -9.13
CA PRO A 138 -12.88 -6.22 -7.79
C PRO A 138 -11.48 -5.85 -7.28
N GLN A 139 -10.58 -5.44 -8.18
CA GLN A 139 -9.21 -5.04 -7.85
C GLN A 139 -9.03 -3.51 -7.81
N GLN A 140 -10.11 -2.73 -8.00
CA GLN A 140 -9.99 -1.27 -8.07
C GLN A 140 -9.43 -0.71 -6.77
N VAL A 141 -8.48 0.21 -6.89
CA VAL A 141 -7.81 0.90 -5.77
C VAL A 141 -8.06 2.41 -5.78
N GLY A 142 -8.51 2.95 -6.91
CA GLY A 142 -8.62 4.40 -7.10
C GLY A 142 -9.64 5.08 -6.19
N LYS A 143 -10.73 4.41 -5.80
CA LYS A 143 -11.69 5.00 -4.85
C LYS A 143 -11.07 5.18 -3.48
N ALA A 144 -10.31 4.19 -3.03
CA ALA A 144 -9.60 4.26 -1.77
C ALA A 144 -8.48 5.32 -1.83
N ALA A 145 -7.78 5.43 -2.96
CA ALA A 145 -6.81 6.50 -3.19
C ALA A 145 -7.44 7.90 -3.09
N ILE A 146 -8.59 8.15 -3.75
CA ILE A 146 -9.30 9.43 -3.67
C ILE A 146 -9.60 9.82 -2.21
N THR A 147 -10.20 8.91 -1.45
CA THR A 147 -10.55 9.14 -0.05
C THR A 147 -9.29 9.36 0.80
N ALA A 148 -8.32 8.45 0.72
CA ALA A 148 -7.11 8.54 1.53
C ALA A 148 -6.27 9.77 1.21
N TRP A 149 -6.12 10.14 -0.07
CA TRP A 149 -5.35 11.34 -0.43
C TRP A 149 -5.99 12.60 0.16
N ARG A 150 -7.32 12.72 0.04
CA ARG A 150 -8.08 13.86 0.53
C ARG A 150 -8.08 13.96 2.06
N GLU A 151 -8.36 12.85 2.74
CA GLU A 151 -8.68 12.85 4.17
C GLU A 151 -7.46 12.59 5.06
N VAL A 152 -6.47 11.85 4.54
CA VAL A 152 -5.31 11.40 5.32
C VAL A 152 -4.02 12.03 4.80
N VAL A 153 -3.66 11.77 3.55
CA VAL A 153 -2.30 12.02 3.05
C VAL A 153 -2.01 13.52 2.92
N VAL A 154 -2.96 14.32 2.41
CA VAL A 154 -2.80 15.78 2.35
C VAL A 154 -2.63 16.39 3.75
N GLN A 155 -3.44 15.95 4.72
CA GLN A 155 -3.37 16.45 6.10
C GLN A 155 -2.04 16.09 6.77
N ALA A 156 -1.56 14.86 6.54
CA ALA A 156 -0.26 14.42 7.00
C ALA A 156 0.89 15.18 6.32
N ALA A 157 0.85 15.34 4.99
CA ALA A 157 1.92 16.00 4.23
C ALA A 157 2.12 17.47 4.63
N ALA A 158 1.09 18.13 5.15
CA ALA A 158 1.16 19.49 5.69
C ALA A 158 1.95 19.59 7.01
N ARG A 159 2.25 18.47 7.68
CA ARG A 159 3.00 18.44 8.94
C ARG A 159 4.49 18.26 8.68
N GLY A 160 5.30 19.20 9.16
CA GLY A 160 6.76 19.20 8.99
C GLY A 160 7.50 18.01 9.60
N HIS A 161 6.86 17.24 10.49
CA HIS A 161 7.40 16.02 11.12
C HIS A 161 6.81 14.72 10.57
N VAL A 162 5.91 14.79 9.59
CA VAL A 162 5.40 13.62 8.87
C VAL A 162 6.10 13.53 7.51
N ARG A 163 6.56 12.32 7.18
CA ARG A 163 7.25 11.98 5.94
C ARG A 163 6.45 10.96 5.14
N LEU A 164 6.61 10.97 3.83
CA LEU A 164 6.01 10.04 2.88
C LEU A 164 7.14 9.26 2.22
N TRP A 165 7.17 7.96 2.48
CA TRP A 165 8.07 7.06 1.77
C TRP A 165 7.44 6.63 0.43
N PRO A 166 8.21 6.53 -0.67
CA PRO A 166 9.65 6.79 -0.81
C PRO A 166 10.00 8.25 -1.20
N PHE A 167 9.03 9.15 -1.20
CA PHE A 167 9.17 10.52 -1.72
C PHE A 167 10.12 11.40 -0.93
N ASP A 168 10.41 11.07 0.33
CA ASP A 168 11.28 11.86 1.19
C ASP A 168 12.67 11.28 1.41
N GLY A 169 12.97 10.12 0.82
CA GLY A 169 14.25 9.44 1.01
C GLY A 169 14.12 8.00 1.51
N ASP A 170 15.20 7.52 2.13
CA ASP A 170 15.30 6.14 2.61
C ASP A 170 14.39 5.89 3.81
N LEU A 171 13.70 4.75 3.83
CA LEU A 171 12.68 4.43 4.83
C LEU A 171 13.16 4.64 6.26
N LEU A 172 14.35 4.13 6.60
CA LEU A 172 14.82 4.12 7.99
C LEU A 172 15.21 5.51 8.49
N ASP A 173 15.45 6.46 7.57
CA ASP A 173 15.74 7.86 7.90
C ASP A 173 14.47 8.70 8.10
N LEU A 174 13.29 8.20 7.70
CA LEU A 174 12.04 8.99 7.67
C LEU A 174 11.29 9.00 8.99
N PHE A 175 11.49 8.00 9.85
CA PHE A 175 10.86 7.94 11.16
C PHE A 175 11.94 7.87 12.25
N SER A 176 11.71 8.66 13.29
CA SER A 176 12.58 8.78 14.46
C SER A 176 11.69 9.25 15.62
N PRO A 177 12.16 9.25 16.88
CA PRO A 177 11.40 9.84 17.97
C PRO A 177 10.84 11.23 17.59
N GLY A 178 9.52 11.42 17.72
CA GLY A 178 8.81 12.64 17.33
C GLY A 178 8.50 12.79 15.84
N ARG A 179 8.77 11.78 15.01
CA ARG A 179 8.51 11.79 13.57
C ARG A 179 7.76 10.56 13.12
N SER A 180 6.89 10.77 12.14
CA SER A 180 6.11 9.72 11.52
C SER A 180 6.46 9.58 10.04
N ALA A 181 6.48 8.34 9.54
CA ALA A 181 6.55 8.04 8.13
C ALA A 181 5.26 7.34 7.69
N ILE A 182 4.73 7.71 6.52
CA ILE A 182 3.62 7.06 5.85
C ILE A 182 4.15 6.34 4.61
N CYS A 183 3.72 5.11 4.39
CA CYS A 183 4.07 4.33 3.21
C CYS A 183 2.85 3.61 2.62
N GLU A 184 2.94 3.28 1.33
CA GLU A 184 2.01 2.37 0.69
C GLU A 184 2.35 0.94 1.08
N CYS A 185 1.34 0.20 1.52
CA CYS A 185 1.43 -1.22 1.80
C CYS A 185 0.43 -1.95 0.92
N TYR A 186 0.70 -3.22 0.62
CA TYR A 186 -0.24 -4.03 -0.15
C TYR A 186 -0.27 -5.42 0.47
N PRO A 187 -1.33 -5.82 1.19
CA PRO A 187 -1.39 -7.11 1.88
C PRO A 187 -1.09 -8.30 0.96
N ARG A 188 -1.48 -8.21 -0.32
CA ARG A 188 -1.12 -9.23 -1.30
C ARG A 188 0.39 -9.32 -1.54
N ALA A 189 1.11 -8.22 -1.45
CA ALA A 189 2.57 -8.26 -1.47
C ALA A 189 3.07 -9.17 -0.36
N ALA A 190 2.58 -9.00 0.87
CA ALA A 190 2.92 -9.86 2.01
C ALA A 190 2.61 -11.34 1.76
N TYR A 191 1.44 -11.65 1.17
CA TYR A 191 1.01 -13.03 0.89
C TYR A 191 2.01 -13.75 0.00
N GLU A 192 2.44 -13.10 -1.07
CA GLU A 192 3.36 -13.69 -2.03
C GLU A 192 4.80 -13.63 -1.50
N TRP A 193 5.16 -12.54 -0.82
CA TRP A 193 6.48 -12.29 -0.22
C TRP A 193 6.40 -11.33 1.00
N PRO A 194 6.88 -11.72 2.19
CA PRO A 194 7.74 -12.88 2.45
C PRO A 194 6.98 -14.17 2.83
N LEU A 195 5.65 -14.13 2.98
CA LEU A 195 4.91 -15.24 3.59
C LEU A 195 4.77 -16.48 2.67
N GLY A 196 4.90 -16.30 1.36
CA GLY A 196 4.95 -17.43 0.40
C GLY A 196 3.67 -18.27 0.32
N PHE A 197 2.51 -17.64 0.48
CA PHE A 197 1.22 -18.32 0.39
C PHE A 197 1.01 -18.92 -1.02
N PRO A 198 0.30 -20.05 -1.14
CA PRO A 198 -0.08 -20.63 -2.43
C PRO A 198 -0.78 -19.61 -3.34
N ARG A 199 -0.49 -19.62 -4.64
CA ARG A 199 -1.12 -18.69 -5.60
C ARG A 199 -2.61 -18.95 -5.83
N THR A 200 -3.04 -20.20 -5.67
CA THR A 200 -4.41 -20.66 -5.93
C THR A 200 -4.88 -21.62 -4.83
N GLY A 201 -6.17 -21.98 -4.86
CA GLY A 201 -6.74 -22.97 -3.95
C GLY A 201 -7.17 -22.42 -2.58
N TRP A 202 -7.01 -21.12 -2.33
CA TRP A 202 -7.48 -20.45 -1.12
C TRP A 202 -8.17 -19.13 -1.43
N SER A 203 -8.93 -18.62 -0.47
CA SER A 203 -9.66 -17.36 -0.51
C SER A 203 -9.64 -16.72 0.85
N LYS A 204 -9.17 -15.47 0.94
CA LYS A 204 -9.21 -14.67 2.17
C LYS A 204 -10.62 -14.45 2.72
N ARG A 205 -11.66 -14.70 1.92
CA ARG A 205 -13.08 -14.64 2.34
C ARG A 205 -13.54 -15.91 3.07
N ARG A 206 -12.75 -16.99 3.07
CA ARG A 206 -13.06 -18.25 3.76
C ARG A 206 -12.26 -18.34 5.05
N GLN A 207 -12.95 -18.44 6.19
CA GLN A 207 -12.32 -18.54 7.51
C GLN A 207 -11.30 -19.70 7.61
N ALA A 208 -11.66 -20.88 7.12
CA ALA A 208 -10.75 -22.04 7.15
C ALA A 208 -9.42 -21.77 6.43
N ASP A 209 -9.46 -21.04 5.31
CA ASP A 209 -8.25 -20.65 4.60
C ASP A 209 -7.47 -19.59 5.36
N ARG A 210 -8.14 -18.61 5.97
CA ARG A 210 -7.49 -17.62 6.84
C ARG A 210 -6.77 -18.30 8.01
N ARG A 211 -7.37 -19.30 8.65
CA ARG A 211 -6.71 -20.12 9.69
C ARG A 211 -5.47 -20.84 9.16
N ALA A 212 -5.57 -21.44 7.98
CA ALA A 212 -4.44 -22.13 7.36
C ALA A 212 -3.28 -21.16 7.07
N ARG A 213 -3.59 -20.00 6.46
CA ARG A 213 -2.61 -18.95 6.15
C ARG A 213 -2.05 -18.25 7.39
N ALA A 214 -2.84 -18.11 8.45
CA ALA A 214 -2.37 -17.63 9.75
C ALA A 214 -1.31 -18.59 10.33
N ARG A 215 -1.52 -19.90 10.25
CA ARG A 215 -0.49 -20.89 10.65
C ARG A 215 0.79 -20.77 9.83
N ASP A 216 0.67 -20.56 8.52
CA ASP A 216 1.83 -20.35 7.65
C ASP A 216 2.60 -19.08 8.05
N ALA A 217 1.89 -17.99 8.35
CA ALA A 217 2.52 -16.76 8.84
C ALA A 217 3.22 -16.95 10.19
N LEU A 218 2.62 -17.69 11.13
CA LEU A 218 3.24 -18.02 12.42
C LEU A 218 4.49 -18.89 12.24
N ALA A 219 4.45 -19.86 11.34
CA ALA A 219 5.61 -20.69 11.01
C ALA A 219 6.73 -19.87 10.38
N TRP A 220 6.38 -18.94 9.48
CA TRP A 220 7.34 -18.00 8.90
C TRP A 220 7.97 -17.10 9.96
N ILE A 221 7.20 -16.51 10.89
CA ILE A 221 7.75 -15.72 12.00
C ILE A 221 8.79 -16.54 12.77
N ALA A 222 8.44 -17.77 13.17
CA ALA A 222 9.32 -18.64 13.92
C ALA A 222 10.62 -19.00 13.17
N ALA A 223 10.54 -19.16 11.84
CA ALA A 223 11.69 -19.49 11.00
C ALA A 223 12.55 -18.27 10.62
N SER A 224 11.96 -17.07 10.61
CA SER A 224 12.60 -15.84 10.13
C SER A 224 13.65 -15.25 11.07
N GLY A 225 13.65 -15.67 12.34
CA GLY A 225 14.47 -15.04 13.39
C GLY A 225 13.88 -13.74 13.95
N LEU A 226 12.70 -13.30 13.48
CA LEU A 226 11.99 -12.16 14.05
C LEU A 226 11.55 -12.42 15.48
N SER A 227 11.86 -11.49 16.39
CA SER A 227 11.28 -11.47 17.73
C SER A 227 9.90 -10.79 17.67
N VAL A 228 8.85 -11.55 17.38
CA VAL A 228 7.46 -11.09 17.41
C VAL A 228 6.68 -11.84 18.49
N ARG A 229 6.19 -11.10 19.49
CA ARG A 229 5.29 -11.60 20.54
C ARG A 229 3.87 -11.15 20.24
N LEU A 230 2.96 -12.12 20.14
CA LEU A 230 1.55 -11.86 19.92
C LEU A 230 0.86 -11.57 21.25
N HIS A 231 0.05 -10.52 21.31
CA HIS A 231 -0.93 -10.37 22.38
C HIS A 231 -1.86 -11.60 22.38
N PRO A 232 -2.35 -12.09 23.55
CA PRO A 232 -3.26 -13.24 23.60
C PRO A 232 -4.46 -13.12 22.65
N ASP A 233 -5.05 -11.94 22.54
CA ASP A 233 -6.17 -11.68 21.63
C ASP A 233 -5.76 -11.72 20.15
N ALA A 234 -4.54 -11.25 19.82
CA ALA A 234 -3.99 -11.36 18.46
C ALA A 234 -3.77 -12.82 18.08
N ARG A 235 -3.25 -13.61 19.04
CA ARG A 235 -3.06 -15.05 18.87
C ARG A 235 -4.41 -15.76 18.66
N ALA A 236 -5.40 -15.46 19.50
CA ALA A 236 -6.74 -16.03 19.37
C ALA A 236 -7.38 -15.67 18.02
N ALA A 237 -7.24 -14.43 17.55
CA ALA A 237 -7.76 -13.99 16.26
C ALA A 237 -7.11 -14.74 15.08
N LEU A 238 -5.78 -14.97 15.13
CA LEU A 238 -5.06 -15.75 14.13
C LEU A 238 -5.49 -17.23 14.14
N ASP A 239 -5.60 -17.85 15.31
CA ASP A 239 -6.04 -19.25 15.45
C ASP A 239 -7.49 -19.43 14.98
N ASP A 240 -8.36 -18.45 15.22
CA ASP A 240 -9.74 -18.45 14.75
C ASP A 240 -9.89 -18.04 13.27
N GLY A 241 -8.88 -17.39 12.68
CA GLY A 241 -8.97 -16.87 11.31
C GLY A 241 -9.96 -15.71 11.20
N PHE A 242 -10.04 -14.87 12.23
CA PHE A 242 -10.78 -13.61 12.27
C PHE A 242 -12.30 -13.76 12.08
N GLY A 243 -12.90 -14.79 12.68
CA GLY A 243 -14.32 -15.05 12.63
C GLY A 243 -14.81 -15.67 11.31
N PRO A 244 -16.08 -16.08 11.25
CA PRO A 244 -16.64 -16.80 10.10
C PRO A 244 -17.05 -15.89 8.94
N LEU A 245 -17.20 -14.58 9.19
CA LEU A 245 -17.72 -13.64 8.20
C LEU A 245 -16.70 -13.32 7.12
N PRO A 246 -17.12 -13.03 5.88
CA PRO A 246 -16.22 -12.59 4.82
C PRO A 246 -15.39 -11.36 5.19
N SER A 247 -15.97 -10.42 5.96
CA SER A 247 -15.29 -9.21 6.47
C SER A 247 -14.12 -9.50 7.41
N GLY A 248 -13.94 -10.74 7.87
CA GLY A 248 -12.70 -11.17 8.54
C GLY A 248 -11.47 -11.10 7.63
N GLU A 249 -11.62 -10.82 6.33
CA GLU A 249 -10.51 -10.54 5.42
C GLU A 249 -9.79 -9.22 5.76
N ASP A 250 -10.49 -8.19 6.24
CA ASP A 250 -9.87 -6.89 6.55
C ASP A 250 -8.86 -6.97 7.72
N PRO A 251 -9.21 -7.53 8.90
CA PRO A 251 -8.23 -7.72 9.97
C PRO A 251 -7.15 -8.75 9.62
N PHE A 252 -7.44 -9.73 8.76
CA PHE A 252 -6.44 -10.65 8.23
C PHE A 252 -5.40 -9.90 7.38
N ASP A 253 -5.86 -9.11 6.41
CA ASP A 253 -5.04 -8.29 5.53
C ASP A 253 -4.17 -7.30 6.34
N ALA A 254 -4.77 -6.63 7.33
CA ALA A 254 -4.06 -5.71 8.20
C ALA A 254 -2.97 -6.39 9.04
N THR A 255 -3.20 -7.64 9.47
CA THR A 255 -2.21 -8.42 10.23
C THR A 255 -1.03 -8.83 9.35
N MET A 256 -1.30 -9.34 8.14
CA MET A 256 -0.23 -9.73 7.20
C MET A 256 0.56 -8.53 6.71
N GLY A 257 -0.11 -7.39 6.48
CA GLY A 257 0.55 -6.11 6.21
C GLY A 257 1.51 -5.73 7.33
N ALA A 258 1.05 -5.72 8.59
CA ALA A 258 1.90 -5.39 9.74
C ALA A 258 3.15 -6.29 9.86
N LEU A 259 3.00 -7.59 9.60
CA LEU A 259 4.15 -8.51 9.58
C LEU A 259 5.16 -8.15 8.48
N GLN A 260 4.68 -7.72 7.31
CA GLN A 260 5.56 -7.25 6.23
C GLN A 260 6.28 -5.94 6.61
N LEU A 261 5.60 -4.98 7.26
CA LEU A 261 6.26 -3.77 7.77
C LEU A 261 7.39 -4.12 8.74
N ILE A 262 7.13 -5.00 9.71
CA ILE A 262 8.14 -5.48 10.66
C ILE A 262 9.31 -6.12 9.91
N ALA A 263 9.04 -7.01 8.96
CA ALA A 263 10.07 -7.66 8.16
C ALA A 263 10.96 -6.66 7.41
N VAL A 264 10.38 -5.57 6.92
CA VAL A 264 11.11 -4.51 6.23
C VAL A 264 11.96 -3.69 7.19
N VAL A 265 11.39 -3.26 8.32
CA VAL A 265 12.11 -2.48 9.33
C VAL A 265 13.28 -3.27 9.91
N GLU A 266 13.10 -4.58 10.10
CA GLU A 266 14.14 -5.49 10.58
C GLU A 266 15.13 -5.93 9.49
N GLY A 267 15.01 -5.42 8.26
CA GLY A 267 15.94 -5.68 7.17
C GLY A 267 15.87 -7.09 6.57
N LEU A 268 14.86 -7.89 6.92
CA LEU A 268 14.63 -9.22 6.31
C LEU A 268 14.06 -9.11 4.89
N VAL A 269 13.32 -8.03 4.63
CA VAL A 269 12.76 -7.72 3.33
C VAL A 269 13.24 -6.34 2.89
N PRO A 270 13.76 -6.16 1.66
CA PRO A 270 14.08 -4.83 1.16
C PRO A 270 12.83 -3.92 1.12
N ALA A 271 12.97 -2.66 1.55
CA ALA A 271 11.85 -1.72 1.60
C ALA A 271 11.26 -1.40 0.22
N GLY A 272 12.12 -1.15 -0.77
CA GLY A 272 11.71 -0.73 -2.12
C GLY A 272 12.59 -1.32 -3.20
N PRO A 273 12.48 -0.84 -4.45
CA PRO A 273 13.23 -1.41 -5.54
C PRO A 273 14.70 -1.06 -5.34
N ALA A 274 15.56 -2.07 -5.23
CA ALA A 274 17.00 -1.86 -5.22
C ALA A 274 17.41 -1.24 -6.57
N ALA A 275 17.82 0.03 -6.58
CA ALA A 275 18.57 0.74 -7.63
C ALA A 275 18.03 0.78 -9.09
N HIS A 276 16.89 0.16 -9.42
CA HIS A 276 16.46 -0.02 -10.82
C HIS A 276 15.56 1.08 -11.38
N LEU A 277 15.04 1.98 -10.55
CA LEU A 277 14.24 3.12 -11.02
C LEU A 277 15.01 4.43 -10.86
N PRO A 278 14.99 5.31 -11.87
CA PRO A 278 15.50 6.67 -11.71
C PRO A 278 14.81 7.34 -10.52
N GLY A 279 15.58 8.03 -9.67
CA GLY A 279 15.02 8.72 -8.50
C GLY A 279 13.87 9.67 -8.85
N THR A 280 13.94 10.33 -10.01
CA THR A 280 12.86 11.20 -10.51
C THR A 280 11.55 10.46 -10.78
N GLN A 281 11.59 9.21 -11.24
CA GLN A 281 10.40 8.39 -11.42
C GLN A 281 9.83 7.95 -10.06
N LEU A 282 10.69 7.58 -9.11
CA LEU A 282 10.27 7.18 -7.76
C LEU A 282 9.57 8.33 -7.02
N MET A 283 10.00 9.58 -7.26
CA MET A 283 9.36 10.79 -6.71
C MET A 283 7.94 11.03 -7.23
N VAL A 284 7.54 10.39 -8.32
CA VAL A 284 6.22 10.52 -8.95
C VAL A 284 5.36 9.29 -8.68
N GLU A 285 5.92 8.11 -8.95
CA GLU A 285 5.20 6.85 -8.88
C GLU A 285 5.13 6.30 -7.45
N GLY A 286 6.13 6.58 -6.61
CA GLY A 286 6.26 5.91 -5.33
C GLY A 286 6.56 4.41 -5.48
N TRP A 287 6.31 3.66 -4.42
CA TRP A 287 6.51 2.20 -4.42
C TRP A 287 5.66 1.53 -3.33
N ILE A 288 5.33 0.26 -3.54
CA ILE A 288 4.69 -0.59 -2.53
C ILE A 288 5.77 -1.14 -1.61
N LEU A 289 5.68 -0.86 -0.30
CA LEU A 289 6.66 -1.32 0.68
C LEU A 289 6.83 -2.84 0.65
N GLY A 290 8.07 -3.31 0.62
CA GLY A 290 8.41 -4.73 0.60
C GLY A 290 8.18 -5.42 -0.74
N ARG A 291 7.71 -4.70 -1.77
CA ARG A 291 7.48 -5.28 -3.09
C ARG A 291 8.79 -5.38 -3.89
N PRO A 292 9.11 -6.54 -4.48
CA PRO A 292 10.27 -6.69 -5.35
C PRO A 292 10.08 -5.98 -6.71
N ALA A 293 11.18 -5.52 -7.29
CA ALA A 293 11.22 -4.89 -8.61
C ALA A 293 11.37 -5.88 -9.79
N GLY A 294 11.74 -7.12 -9.50
CA GLY A 294 12.08 -8.16 -10.48
C GLY A 294 12.12 -9.55 -9.84
N SER A 295 12.59 -10.55 -10.59
CA SER A 295 12.77 -11.90 -10.07
C SER A 295 13.86 -11.91 -9.00
N VAL A 296 13.50 -12.32 -7.78
CA VAL A 296 14.45 -12.47 -6.67
C VAL A 296 14.90 -13.93 -6.64
N SER A 297 16.19 -14.20 -6.91
CA SER A 297 16.77 -15.53 -6.66
C SER A 297 17.03 -15.69 -5.17
N TRP A 298 16.36 -16.64 -4.51
CA TRP A 298 16.60 -16.88 -3.07
C TRP A 298 17.51 -18.08 -2.81
N ALA A 299 18.48 -17.88 -1.92
CA ALA A 299 19.49 -18.85 -1.49
C ALA A 299 19.11 -19.62 -0.20
N GLY A 300 17.82 -19.80 0.11
CA GLY A 300 17.43 -20.53 1.32
C GLY A 300 16.12 -21.33 1.30
N ALA A 301 15.41 -21.45 0.16
CA ALA A 301 14.14 -22.20 0.12
C ALA A 301 14.39 -23.48 -0.61
N ARG A 302 14.10 -24.59 0.08
CA ARG A 302 14.08 -25.97 -0.38
C ARG A 302 15.43 -26.67 -0.22
N SER A 303 15.67 -27.15 1.00
CA SER A 303 15.88 -28.59 1.20
C SER A 303 14.61 -29.17 1.78
#